data_AF-A0A1I9G6T3-F1
#
_entry.id   AF-A0A1I9G6T3-F1
#
_cell.length_a   1.000
_cell.length_b   1.000
_cell.length_c   1.000
_cell.angle_alpha   90.00
_cell.angle_beta   90.00
_cell.angle_gamma   90.00
#
_symmetry.space_group_name_H-M   'P 1'
#
loop_
_entity.id
_entity.type
_entity.pdbx_description
1 polymer ?
#
loop_
_entity_poly.entity_id
_entity_poly.type
_entity_poly.pdbx_seq_one_letter_code
_entity_poly.pdbx_strand_id
1 'polypeptide(L)'
;IAQSLVCHLFISRYSQPSGSMEYTFPYTMKRVFNSKLLIEMIKLFMPKVHVIEVMEKTMEKSWASYERPQSDFEQGLLQVSDNTLIIIDETNLSEGNFLLTKK
;
A
#
# COMPACT_ATOMS: atom_id res chain seq x y z
N ILE A 1 19.19 -3.31 2.43
CA ILE A 1 17.75 -2.92 2.49
C ILE A 1 17.54 -1.53 1.91
N ALA A 2 18.14 -0.47 2.48
CA ALA A 2 17.99 0.91 1.99
C ALA A 2 18.31 1.08 0.49
N GLN A 3 19.46 0.57 0.02
CA GLN A 3 19.82 0.62 -1.40
C GLN A 3 18.80 -0.08 -2.31
N SER A 4 18.31 -1.26 -1.90
CA SER A 4 17.28 -2.00 -2.65
C SER A 4 15.95 -1.23 -2.71
N LEU A 5 15.55 -0.59 -1.61
CA LEU A 5 14.35 0.24 -1.55
C LEU A 5 14.48 1.46 -2.46
N VAL A 6 15.63 2.14 -2.43
CA VAL A 6 15.91 3.28 -3.30
C VAL A 6 15.91 2.86 -4.77
N CYS A 7 16.64 1.79 -5.14
CA CYS A 7 16.62 1.27 -6.50
C CYS A 7 15.20 0.92 -6.94
N HIS A 8 14.42 0.29 -6.07
CA HIS A 8 13.03 -0.04 -6.35
C HIS A 8 12.16 1.20 -6.62
N LEU A 9 12.23 2.22 -5.77
CA LEU A 9 11.48 3.46 -5.91
C LEU A 9 11.92 4.29 -7.12
N PHE A 10 13.21 4.29 -7.45
CA PHE A 10 13.74 5.05 -8.58
C PHE A 10 13.47 4.37 -9.93
N ILE A 11 13.74 3.06 -10.05
CA ILE A 11 13.58 2.32 -11.31
C ILE A 11 12.10 2.25 -11.71
N SER A 12 11.20 2.02 -10.74
CA SER A 12 9.76 1.97 -11.01
C SER A 12 9.18 3.29 -11.50
N ARG A 13 9.80 4.43 -11.17
CA ARG A 13 9.25 5.77 -11.46
C ARG A 13 9.93 6.51 -12.59
N TYR A 14 11.26 6.47 -12.64
CA TYR A 14 12.04 7.41 -13.45
C TYR A 14 12.77 6.74 -14.62
N SER A 15 12.88 5.42 -14.60
CA SER A 15 13.60 4.66 -15.63
C SER A 15 12.69 3.97 -16.65
N GLN A 16 11.36 4.13 -16.55
CA GLN A 16 10.44 3.46 -17.47
C GLN A 16 10.31 4.23 -18.80
N PRO A 17 10.63 3.60 -19.95
CA PRO A 17 10.40 4.20 -21.26
C PRO A 17 8.91 4.46 -21.51
N SER A 18 8.60 5.53 -22.24
CA SER A 18 7.24 5.78 -22.71
C SER A 18 6.72 4.60 -23.55
N GLY A 19 5.64 3.95 -23.11
CA GLY A 19 5.04 2.79 -23.78
C GLY A 19 5.46 1.41 -23.25
N SER A 20 6.29 1.33 -22.21
CA SER A 20 6.55 0.07 -21.52
C SER A 20 5.36 -0.35 -20.63
N MET A 21 5.16 -1.65 -20.48
CA MET A 21 4.26 -2.21 -19.45
C MET A 21 4.71 -1.68 -18.07
N GLU A 22 3.80 -1.12 -17.28
CA GLU A 22 4.14 -0.59 -15.95
C GLU A 22 4.68 -1.70 -15.05
N TYR A 23 6.00 -1.77 -14.88
CA TYR A 23 6.63 -2.73 -14.00
C TYR A 23 6.53 -2.25 -12.56
N THR A 24 5.45 -2.63 -11.88
CA THR A 24 5.34 -2.50 -10.43
C THR A 24 5.93 -3.75 -9.78
N PHE A 25 7.10 -3.62 -9.15
CA PHE A 25 7.70 -4.73 -8.40
C PHE A 25 7.26 -4.65 -6.93
N PRO A 26 6.39 -5.53 -6.41
CA PRO A 26 6.09 -5.50 -4.98
C PRO A 26 7.37 -5.77 -4.16
N TYR A 27 7.62 -4.96 -3.13
CA TYR A 27 8.76 -5.13 -2.22
C TYR A 27 8.28 -5.28 -0.78
N THR A 28 8.56 -6.45 -0.18
CA THR A 28 8.18 -6.75 1.20
C THR A 28 9.38 -6.61 2.13
N MET A 29 9.22 -5.80 3.19
CA MET A 29 10.19 -5.71 4.29
C MET A 29 9.70 -6.52 5.48
N LYS A 30 10.55 -7.41 6.00
CA LYS A 30 10.27 -8.21 7.19
C LYS A 30 11.05 -7.67 8.39
N ARG A 31 10.58 -7.96 9.60
CA ARG A 31 11.24 -7.55 10.87
C ARG A 31 11.46 -6.03 10.95
N VAL A 32 10.44 -5.27 10.54
CA VAL A 32 10.47 -3.80 10.59
C VAL A 32 10.10 -3.36 12.02
N PHE A 33 11.06 -2.77 12.73
CA PHE A 33 10.88 -2.35 14.13
C PHE A 33 10.21 -0.96 14.27
N ASN A 34 10.33 -0.10 13.26
CA ASN A 34 9.76 1.24 13.27
C ASN A 34 9.26 1.60 11.86
N SER A 35 8.05 1.12 11.52
CA SER A 35 7.42 1.39 10.22
C SER A 35 7.16 2.88 10.03
N LYS A 36 6.76 3.59 11.09
CA LYS A 36 6.44 5.02 11.05
C LYS A 36 7.61 5.86 10.52
N LEU A 37 8.81 5.69 11.11
CA LEU A 37 10.01 6.40 10.66
C LEU A 37 10.35 6.07 9.21
N LEU A 38 10.22 4.79 8.82
CA LEU A 38 10.52 4.36 7.46
C LEU A 38 9.54 4.95 6.43
N ILE A 39 8.25 4.98 6.75
CA ILE A 39 7.21 5.60 5.93
C ILE A 39 7.45 7.11 5.80
N GLU A 40 7.80 7.79 6.90
CA GLU A 40 8.16 9.20 6.89
C GLU A 40 9.37 9.46 5.97
N MET A 41 10.40 8.63 6.06
CA MET A 41 11.54 8.71 5.14
C MET A 41 11.13 8.53 3.68
N ILE A 42 10.29 7.55 3.36
CA ILE A 42 9.81 7.32 1.98
C ILE A 42 9.04 8.53 1.45
N LYS A 43 8.18 9.14 2.28
CA LYS A 43 7.40 10.34 1.92
C LYS A 43 8.27 11.56 1.57
N LEU A 44 9.52 11.61 2.02
CA LEU A 44 10.46 12.68 1.62
C LEU A 44 10.91 12.55 0.15
N PHE A 45 10.90 11.33 -0.40
CA PHE A 45 11.36 11.06 -1.76
C PHE A 45 10.20 10.83 -2.74
N MET A 46 9.06 10.36 -2.24
CA MET A 46 7.92 9.95 -3.06
C MET A 46 6.77 10.97 -2.96
N PRO A 47 6.33 11.57 -4.07
CA PRO A 47 5.35 12.65 -4.05
C PRO A 47 3.91 12.19 -3.73
N LYS A 48 3.58 10.92 -4.00
CA LYS A 48 2.26 10.33 -3.73
C LYS A 48 2.44 9.00 -3.02
N VAL A 49 2.13 8.96 -1.73
CA VAL A 49 2.17 7.75 -0.89
C VAL A 49 0.81 7.55 -0.23
N HIS A 50 0.21 6.38 -0.46
CA HIS A 50 -0.99 5.94 0.23
C HIS A 50 -0.61 4.82 1.21
N VAL A 51 -0.89 5.02 2.50
CA VAL A 51 -0.53 4.06 3.55
C VAL A 51 -1.81 3.39 4.04
N ILE A 52 -1.84 2.07 3.95
CA ILE A 52 -2.90 1.22 4.50
C ILE A 52 -2.31 0.53 5.72
N GLU A 53 -2.66 1.03 6.90
CA GLU A 53 -2.36 0.34 8.15
C GLU A 53 -3.34 -0.83 8.32
N VAL A 54 -2.79 -2.04 8.38
CA VAL A 54 -3.58 -3.26 8.51
C VAL A 54 -4.01 -3.40 9.96
N MET A 55 -5.29 -3.12 10.18
CA MET A 55 -6.00 -3.30 11.44
C MET A 55 -7.32 -4.01 11.15
N GLU A 56 -7.97 -4.59 12.15
CA GLU A 56 -9.28 -5.25 12.02
C GLU A 56 -10.31 -4.35 11.31
N LYS A 57 -10.47 -3.11 11.79
CA LYS A 57 -11.34 -2.10 11.17
C LYS A 57 -11.03 -1.81 9.69
N THR A 58 -9.77 -1.98 9.27
CA THR A 58 -9.35 -1.72 7.88
C THR A 58 -9.64 -2.94 7.01
N MET A 59 -9.54 -4.15 7.57
CA MET A 59 -9.88 -5.41 6.88
C MET A 59 -11.38 -5.54 6.62
N GLU A 60 -12.22 -4.91 7.44
CA GLU A 60 -13.68 -4.87 7.24
C GLU A 60 -14.11 -3.93 6.11
N LYS A 61 -13.26 -2.96 5.73
CA LYS A 61 -13.52 -2.06 4.60
C LYS A 61 -13.28 -2.78 3.28
N SER A 62 -14.02 -2.37 2.25
CA SER A 62 -13.78 -2.90 0.91
C SER A 62 -12.46 -2.38 0.34
N TRP A 63 -11.66 -3.30 -0.20
CA TRP A 63 -10.40 -2.98 -0.88
C TRP A 63 -10.64 -2.51 -2.30
N ALA A 64 -11.64 -3.07 -2.96
CA ALA A 64 -12.11 -2.66 -4.28
C ALA A 64 -13.35 -1.78 -4.15
N SER A 65 -13.53 -0.89 -5.11
CA SER A 65 -14.71 -0.04 -5.16
C SER A 65 -15.92 -0.83 -5.64
N TYR A 66 -17.10 -0.47 -5.15
CA TYR A 66 -18.32 -1.18 -5.47
C TYR A 66 -19.53 -0.24 -5.40
N GLU A 67 -20.53 -0.54 -6.22
CA GLU A 67 -21.82 0.12 -6.17
C GLU A 67 -22.71 -0.63 -5.18
N ARG A 68 -23.34 0.08 -4.25
CA ARG A 68 -24.35 -0.54 -3.38
C ARG A 68 -25.69 -0.57 -4.10
N PRO A 69 -26.53 -1.58 -3.87
CA PRO A 69 -27.83 -1.70 -4.53
C PRO A 69 -28.80 -0.50 -4.36
N GLN A 70 -28.55 0.37 -3.37
CA GLN A 70 -29.45 1.46 -2.96
C GLN A 70 -28.70 2.74 -2.57
N SER A 71 -27.41 2.87 -2.90
CA SER A 71 -26.63 4.07 -2.59
C SER A 71 -25.66 4.41 -3.69
N ASP A 72 -25.00 5.56 -3.53
CA ASP A 72 -23.91 5.99 -4.39
C ASP A 72 -22.73 5.00 -4.35
N PHE A 73 -21.88 5.13 -5.37
CA PHE A 73 -20.64 4.38 -5.54
C PHE A 73 -19.69 4.59 -4.35
N GLU A 74 -19.23 3.49 -3.75
CA GLU A 74 -18.27 3.54 -2.65
C GLU A 74 -16.85 3.24 -3.14
N GLN A 75 -15.95 4.16 -2.81
CA GLN A 75 -14.54 4.05 -3.11
C GLN A 75 -13.84 3.05 -2.18
N GLY A 76 -13.20 2.04 -2.76
CA GLY A 76 -12.37 1.08 -2.03
C GLY A 76 -11.00 1.63 -1.65
N LEU A 77 -10.34 0.98 -0.70
CA LEU A 77 -9.01 1.39 -0.20
C LEU A 77 -7.93 1.43 -1.28
N LEU A 78 -8.01 0.57 -2.30
CA LEU A 78 -7.03 0.52 -3.39
C LEU A 78 -7.36 1.41 -4.58
N GLN A 79 -8.50 2.11 -4.57
CA GLN A 79 -8.79 3.10 -5.59
C GLN A 79 -7.97 4.37 -5.29
N VAL A 80 -6.75 4.41 -5.82
CA VAL A 80 -5.82 5.53 -5.73
C VAL A 80 -5.50 6.06 -7.12
N SER A 81 -5.09 7.33 -7.22
CA SER A 81 -4.68 7.92 -8.50
C SER A 81 -3.41 7.27 -9.04
N ASP A 82 -3.19 7.34 -10.35
CA ASP A 82 -1.97 6.89 -11.00
C ASP A 82 -0.71 7.43 -10.31
N ASN A 83 0.34 6.62 -10.39
CA ASN A 83 1.64 6.94 -9.82
C ASN A 83 1.53 7.23 -8.31
N THR A 84 0.79 6.39 -7.57
CA THR A 84 0.75 6.38 -6.10
C THR A 84 1.49 5.17 -5.57
N LEU A 85 2.47 5.36 -4.68
CA LEU A 85 3.09 4.27 -3.95
C LEU A 85 2.13 3.81 -2.85
N ILE A 86 1.72 2.54 -2.90
CA ILE A 86 0.90 1.94 -1.86
C ILE A 86 1.84 1.25 -0.85
N ILE A 87 1.72 1.59 0.42
CA ILE A 87 2.39 0.90 1.52
C ILE A 87 1.33 0.19 2.34
N ILE A 88 1.45 -1.13 2.45
CA ILE A 88 0.63 -1.95 3.35
C ILE A 88 1.47 -2.19 4.60
N ASP A 89 1.05 -1.60 5.73
CA ASP A 89 1.76 -1.68 7.00
C ASP A 89 1.09 -2.72 7.91
N GLU A 90 1.76 -3.86 8.05
CA GLU A 90 1.35 -4.98 8.91
C GLU A 90 2.13 -5.00 10.25
N THR A 91 2.94 -3.99 10.55
CA THR A 91 3.84 -4.05 11.73
C THR A 91 3.12 -4.00 13.07
N ASN A 92 1.95 -3.39 13.13
CA ASN A 92 1.09 -3.36 14.32
C ASN A 92 0.17 -4.58 14.39
N LEU A 93 0.25 -5.51 13.45
CA LEU A 93 -0.53 -6.72 13.47
C LEU A 93 0.06 -7.70 14.49
N SER A 94 -0.65 -7.95 15.58
CA SER A 94 -0.26 -9.00 16.51
C SER A 94 -0.25 -10.37 15.81
N GLU A 95 0.76 -11.19 16.06
CA GLU A 95 0.76 -12.61 15.67
C GLU A 95 -0.37 -13.34 16.39
N GLY A 96 -1.58 -13.29 15.82
CA GLY A 96 -2.77 -13.85 16.47
C GLY A 96 -4.07 -13.35 15.86
N ASN A 97 -4.63 -14.18 14.98
CA ASN A 97 -6.06 -14.30 14.70
C ASN A 97 -6.80 -13.04 14.23
N PHE A 98 -6.66 -12.72 12.94
CA PHE A 98 -7.87 -12.36 12.21
C PHE A 98 -8.76 -13.60 12.13
N LEU A 99 -9.56 -13.85 13.17
CA LEU A 99 -10.77 -14.63 12.99
C LEU A 99 -11.65 -13.78 12.08
N LEU A 100 -11.59 -14.04 10.78
CA LEU A 100 -12.58 -13.57 9.83
C LEU A 100 -13.91 -14.24 10.20
N THR A 101 -14.56 -13.78 11.27
CA THR A 101 -15.91 -14.17 11.61
C THR A 101 -16.84 -13.46 10.64
N LYS A 102 -16.92 -13.97 9.40
CA LYS A 102 -18.10 -13.75 8.57
C LYS A 102 -18.98 -14.99 8.68
N LYS A 103 -20.06 -14.86 9.45
CA LYS A 103 -21.29 -15.63 9.25
C LYS A 103 -22.05 -15.03 8.07
#